data_AF-A0A2L2TVE8-F1
#
_entry.id   AF-A0A2L2TVE8-F1
#
_cell.length_a   1.000
_cell.length_b   1.000
_cell.length_c   1.000
_cell.angle_alpha   90.00
_cell.angle_beta   90.00
_cell.angle_gamma   90.00
#
_symmetry.space_group_name_H-M   'P 1'
#
loop_
_entity.id
_entity.type
_entity.pdbx_description
1 polymer ?
#
loop_
_entity_poly.entity_id
_entity_poly.type
_entity_poly.pdbx_seq_one_letter_code
_entity_poly.pdbx_strand_id
1 'polypeptide(L)'
;MASCANCGKDASLRCIGCMDTPEYHDGDSVGVFYGGHECQTADWAKHKKSSKLLKATLLSYKEVFFHWDLTEIEPHNDALILKHDNRRPSWEKPVNFTDHLTTNIEHKEAALLKREALHSLSILGPMTRKLVKCLVSRLEIVYVQITNPPYPAIMDPPDAAFFDMLKPGVHIVVLATLRGSDEKWVIDITGCQFGFKDVLFPLEKYITETNCNVEWPASPYFHSEITDQQEIIALGGMPPPEPMADILRITRYRLHFAALVKARVNNNLIVGSDAEFDIRMGEFSENAKTHMSVCQSY
;
A
#
# COMPACT_ATOMS: atom_id res chain seq x y z
N MET A 1 9.69 -37.78 0.55
CA MET A 1 9.27 -36.95 1.69
C MET A 1 9.39 -35.50 1.25
N ALA A 2 8.45 -34.64 1.63
CA ALA A 2 8.55 -33.23 1.31
C ALA A 2 9.44 -32.53 2.34
N SER A 3 10.22 -31.54 1.91
CA SER A 3 11.02 -30.71 2.82
C SER A 3 10.22 -29.50 3.30
N CYS A 4 10.46 -29.08 4.54
CA CYS A 4 9.87 -27.89 5.11
C CYS A 4 10.38 -26.66 4.37
N ALA A 5 9.46 -25.85 3.85
CA ALA A 5 9.77 -24.61 3.12
C ALA A 5 10.43 -23.51 3.98
N ASN A 6 10.40 -23.67 5.31
CA ASN A 6 11.08 -22.79 6.26
C ASN A 6 12.43 -23.36 6.73
N CYS A 7 12.45 -24.58 7.32
CA CYS A 7 13.64 -25.12 7.99
C CYS A 7 14.37 -26.24 7.24
N GLY A 8 13.88 -26.66 6.07
CA GLY A 8 14.50 -27.69 5.22
C GLY A 8 14.42 -29.14 5.72
N LYS A 9 13.96 -29.37 6.96
CA LYS A 9 13.75 -30.71 7.54
C LYS A 9 12.53 -31.40 6.94
N ASP A 10 12.37 -32.70 7.19
CA ASP A 10 11.20 -33.45 6.74
C ASP A 10 9.90 -32.81 7.22
N ALA A 11 8.93 -32.71 6.31
CA ALA A 11 7.67 -32.02 6.50
C ALA A 11 6.49 -32.90 6.10
N SER A 12 5.50 -32.94 6.99
CA SER A 12 4.22 -33.62 6.78
C SER A 12 3.04 -32.64 6.80
N LEU A 13 3.22 -31.45 7.38
CA LEU A 13 2.17 -30.44 7.44
C LEU A 13 2.15 -29.66 6.13
N ARG A 14 1.20 -29.96 5.26
CA ARG A 14 0.99 -29.17 4.04
C ARG A 14 0.41 -27.82 4.42
N CYS A 15 0.88 -26.75 3.78
CA CYS A 15 0.28 -25.43 3.88
C CYS A 15 -1.19 -25.54 3.49
N ILE A 16 -2.10 -25.34 4.45
CA ILE A 16 -3.55 -25.42 4.19
C ILE A 16 -3.96 -24.41 3.12
N GLY A 17 -3.29 -23.24 3.06
CA GLY A 17 -3.50 -22.24 2.03
C GLY A 17 -3.00 -22.62 0.62
N CYS A 18 -2.02 -23.53 0.52
CA CYS A 18 -1.53 -24.02 -0.77
C CYS A 18 -2.08 -25.43 -1.11
N MET A 19 -2.90 -26.00 -0.22
CA MET A 19 -3.60 -27.26 -0.43
C MET A 19 -4.67 -27.03 -1.52
N ASP A 20 -4.67 -27.89 -2.54
CA ASP A 20 -5.62 -27.87 -3.67
C ASP A 20 -5.53 -26.66 -4.61
N THR A 21 -4.35 -26.05 -4.70
CA THR A 21 -4.09 -25.05 -5.75
C THR A 21 -4.13 -25.75 -7.12
N PRO A 22 -4.94 -25.27 -8.11
CA PRO A 22 -5.04 -25.93 -9.41
C PRO A 22 -3.68 -25.96 -10.12
N GLU A 23 -3.29 -27.13 -10.63
CA GLU A 23 -2.17 -27.25 -11.55
C GLU A 23 -2.55 -26.62 -12.90
N TYR A 24 -1.84 -25.55 -13.29
CA TYR A 24 -1.93 -25.02 -14.65
C TYR A 24 -1.04 -25.81 -15.63
N HIS A 25 0.04 -26.42 -15.12
CA HIS A 25 0.85 -27.44 -15.79
C HIS A 25 1.18 -28.57 -14.81
N ASP A 26 1.35 -29.79 -15.32
CA ASP A 26 1.73 -30.96 -14.51
C ASP A 26 2.99 -30.65 -13.70
N GLY A 27 2.85 -30.68 -12.37
CA GLY A 27 3.96 -30.44 -11.44
C GLY A 27 4.14 -28.99 -10.95
N ASP A 28 3.31 -28.03 -11.37
CA ASP A 28 3.37 -26.65 -10.86
C ASP A 28 2.74 -26.49 -9.46
N SER A 29 1.94 -27.46 -9.00
CA SER A 29 1.38 -27.48 -7.63
C SER A 29 2.22 -28.34 -6.68
N VAL A 30 3.54 -28.13 -6.66
CA VAL A 30 4.34 -28.71 -5.58
C VAL A 30 3.91 -28.04 -4.28
N GLY A 31 2.95 -28.66 -3.58
CA GLY A 31 2.37 -28.10 -2.36
C GLY A 31 3.47 -27.68 -1.41
N VAL A 32 3.31 -26.52 -0.77
CA VAL A 32 4.28 -26.05 0.22
C VAL A 32 4.08 -26.86 1.49
N PHE A 33 5.14 -27.45 2.03
CA PHE A 33 5.08 -28.23 3.27
C PHE A 33 5.89 -27.54 4.38
N TYR A 34 5.46 -27.72 5.62
CA TYR A 34 6.12 -27.22 6.82
C TYR A 34 6.34 -28.37 7.81
N GLY A 35 7.40 -28.27 8.61
CA GLY A 35 7.67 -29.24 9.68
C GLY A 35 6.67 -29.14 10.84
N GLY A 36 5.90 -28.05 10.91
CA GLY A 36 4.89 -27.79 11.92
C GLY A 36 4.35 -26.36 11.82
N HIS A 37 3.35 -26.05 12.63
CA HIS A 37 2.71 -24.73 12.66
C HIS A 37 3.73 -23.61 12.95
N GLU A 38 4.69 -23.85 13.84
CA GLU A 38 5.78 -22.90 14.12
C GLU A 38 6.61 -22.54 12.88
N CYS A 39 6.91 -23.52 12.02
CA CYS A 39 7.64 -23.28 10.77
C CYS A 39 6.78 -22.55 9.73
N GLN A 40 5.47 -22.77 9.74
CA GLN A 40 4.52 -22.03 8.89
C GLN A 40 4.40 -20.57 9.35
N THR A 41 4.28 -20.33 10.65
CA THR A 41 4.28 -19.00 11.25
C THR A 41 5.63 -18.31 11.09
N ALA A 42 6.76 -19.03 11.11
CA ALA A 42 8.08 -18.46 10.84
C ALA A 42 8.27 -18.09 9.35
N ASP A 43 7.65 -18.83 8.42
CA ASP A 43 7.66 -18.48 6.99
C ASP A 43 6.92 -17.16 6.69
N TRP A 44 6.17 -16.64 7.67
CA TRP A 44 5.48 -15.34 7.62
C TRP A 44 6.42 -14.15 7.40
N ALA A 45 7.71 -14.27 7.69
CA ALA A 45 8.70 -13.26 7.34
C ALA A 45 8.64 -12.89 5.84
N LYS A 46 8.31 -13.86 4.97
CA LYS A 46 8.09 -13.64 3.53
C LYS A 46 6.86 -12.76 3.23
N HIS A 47 5.86 -12.71 4.11
CA HIS A 47 4.68 -11.87 3.94
C HIS A 47 4.92 -10.43 4.40
N LYS A 48 5.75 -10.23 5.43
CA LYS A 48 6.24 -8.90 5.78
C LYS A 48 6.98 -8.25 4.60
N LYS A 49 7.68 -9.05 3.77
CA LYS A 49 8.33 -8.59 2.53
C LYS A 49 7.33 -8.09 1.49
N SER A 50 6.19 -8.76 1.29
CA SER A 50 5.14 -8.29 0.37
C SER A 50 4.61 -6.92 0.76
N SER A 51 4.29 -6.71 2.03
CA SER A 51 3.78 -5.42 2.53
C SER A 51 4.85 -4.32 2.48
N LYS A 52 6.11 -4.63 2.80
CA LYS A 52 7.24 -3.71 2.62
C LYS A 52 7.41 -3.29 1.16
N LEU A 53 7.35 -4.25 0.23
CA LEU A 53 7.46 -3.99 -1.21
C LEU A 53 6.32 -3.09 -1.68
N LEU A 54 5.07 -3.33 -1.24
CA LEU A 54 3.92 -2.46 -1.55
C LEU A 54 4.15 -1.01 -1.09
N LYS A 55 4.63 -0.82 0.15
CA LYS A 55 4.93 0.51 0.69
C LYS A 55 6.07 1.19 -0.06
N ALA A 56 7.20 0.51 -0.26
CA ALA A 56 8.32 1.05 -1.02
C ALA A 56 7.92 1.44 -2.45
N THR A 57 7.04 0.64 -3.07
CA THR A 57 6.50 0.92 -4.40
C THR A 57 5.65 2.19 -4.43
N LEU A 58 4.74 2.36 -3.46
CA LEU A 58 3.92 3.57 -3.38
C LEU A 58 4.77 4.81 -3.08
N LEU A 59 5.72 4.71 -2.15
CA LEU A 59 6.66 5.80 -1.86
C LEU A 59 7.44 6.20 -3.12
N SER A 60 7.99 5.23 -3.86
CA SER A 60 8.69 5.50 -5.13
C SER A 60 7.80 6.17 -6.18
N TYR A 61 6.54 5.75 -6.28
CA TYR A 61 5.56 6.40 -7.16
C TYR A 61 5.30 7.84 -6.71
N LYS A 62 5.12 8.08 -5.41
CA LYS A 62 4.80 9.41 -4.84
C LYS A 62 6.00 10.36 -4.81
N GLU A 63 7.22 9.85 -4.78
CA GLU A 63 8.42 10.66 -4.94
C GLU A 63 8.48 11.32 -6.32
N VAL A 64 7.97 10.65 -7.36
CA VAL A 64 7.88 11.22 -8.71
C VAL A 64 6.57 11.98 -8.92
N PHE A 65 5.47 11.49 -8.35
CA PHE A 65 4.15 12.09 -8.51
C PHE A 65 3.56 12.58 -7.18
N PHE A 66 4.13 13.70 -6.75
CA PHE A 66 3.70 14.44 -5.59
C PHE A 66 2.76 15.59 -5.97
N HIS A 67 1.69 15.77 -5.20
CA HIS A 67 0.60 16.68 -5.55
C HIS A 67 0.50 17.89 -4.60
N TRP A 68 1.41 17.96 -3.62
CA TRP A 68 1.45 19.04 -2.65
C TRP A 68 2.69 19.90 -2.88
N ASP A 69 2.52 21.22 -2.83
CA ASP A 69 3.64 22.16 -2.84
C ASP A 69 4.05 22.42 -1.39
N LEU A 70 4.68 21.41 -0.79
CA LEU A 70 5.21 21.55 0.56
C LEU A 70 6.35 22.58 0.57
N THR A 71 6.27 23.52 1.50
CA THR A 71 7.29 24.55 1.73
C THR A 71 8.17 24.20 2.93
N GLU A 72 7.63 23.44 3.89
CA GLU A 72 8.34 23.03 5.11
C GLU A 72 7.74 21.74 5.69
N ILE A 73 8.61 20.93 6.33
CA ILE A 73 8.21 19.78 7.15
C ILE A 73 8.76 20.04 8.55
N GLU A 74 7.88 20.44 9.47
CA GLU A 74 8.23 20.91 10.80
C GLU A 74 7.83 19.88 11.87
N PRO A 75 8.78 19.16 12.48
CA PRO A 75 8.47 18.24 13.57
C PRO A 75 8.15 19.00 14.85
N HIS A 76 7.01 18.69 15.45
CA HIS A 76 6.59 19.16 16.77
C HIS A 76 6.68 18.00 17.78
N ASN A 77 6.35 18.24 19.05
CA ASN A 77 6.44 17.19 20.06
C ASN A 77 5.39 16.07 19.86
N ASP A 78 4.24 16.41 19.30
CA ASP A 78 3.06 15.57 19.20
C ASP A 78 2.57 15.34 17.77
N ALA A 79 3.08 16.08 16.78
CA ALA A 79 2.67 15.98 15.38
C ALA A 79 3.79 16.37 14.42
N LEU A 80 3.62 16.00 13.15
CA LEU A 80 4.42 16.49 12.04
C LEU A 80 3.62 17.52 11.25
N ILE A 81 4.06 18.78 11.25
CA ILE A 81 3.38 19.85 10.53
C ILE A 81 3.93 19.93 9.09
N LEU A 82 3.04 19.81 8.11
CA LEU A 82 3.34 19.86 6.68
C LEU A 82 2.84 21.21 6.14
N LYS A 83 3.75 22.18 6.02
CA LYS A 83 3.39 23.50 5.49
C LYS A 83 3.33 23.45 3.98
N HIS A 84 2.30 24.04 3.38
CA HIS A 84 2.11 24.02 1.93
C HIS A 84 1.53 25.32 1.39
N ASP A 85 1.80 25.59 0.11
CA ASP A 85 1.10 26.64 -0.62
C ASP A 85 -0.22 26.09 -1.22
N ASN A 86 -1.35 26.49 -0.64
CA ASN A 86 -2.67 26.06 -1.08
C ASN A 86 -3.22 26.82 -2.31
N ARG A 87 -2.41 27.70 -2.92
CA ARG A 87 -2.81 28.45 -4.12
C ARG A 87 -2.72 27.62 -5.38
N ARG A 88 -1.98 26.52 -5.34
CA ARG A 88 -1.79 25.64 -6.49
C ARG A 88 -3.10 24.92 -6.83
N PRO A 89 -3.62 25.07 -8.06
CA PRO A 89 -4.78 24.31 -8.50
C PRO A 89 -4.49 22.81 -8.51
N SER A 90 -5.45 22.01 -8.05
CA SER A 90 -5.30 20.55 -7.95
C SER A 90 -5.10 19.85 -9.30
N TRP A 91 -5.48 20.49 -10.41
CA TRP A 91 -5.34 19.98 -11.78
C TRP A 91 -4.01 20.32 -12.44
N GLU A 92 -3.06 20.91 -11.72
CA GLU A 92 -1.70 21.07 -12.22
C GLU A 92 -0.93 19.74 -12.25
N LYS A 93 0.11 19.66 -13.09
CA LYS A 93 0.89 18.42 -13.26
C LYS A 93 1.61 18.05 -11.97
N PRO A 94 1.58 16.79 -11.49
CA PRO A 94 2.32 16.39 -10.30
C PRO A 94 3.79 16.78 -10.39
N VAL A 95 4.38 17.16 -9.25
CA VAL A 95 5.79 17.53 -9.10
C VAL A 95 6.56 16.40 -8.44
N ASN A 96 7.89 16.45 -8.49
CA ASN A 96 8.71 15.58 -7.65
C ASN A 96 8.60 16.00 -6.18
N PHE A 97 8.71 15.03 -5.28
CA PHE A 97 8.86 15.33 -3.87
C PHE A 97 10.16 16.10 -3.63
N THR A 98 10.11 17.04 -2.70
CA THR A 98 11.23 17.93 -2.41
C THR A 98 12.12 17.33 -1.32
N ASP A 99 13.12 16.55 -1.72
CA ASP A 99 13.97 15.76 -0.80
C ASP A 99 14.72 16.59 0.26
N HIS A 100 14.96 17.87 0.03
CA HIS A 100 15.66 18.73 0.99
C HIS A 100 14.79 19.19 2.17
N LEU A 101 13.48 18.95 2.15
CA LEU A 101 12.57 19.35 3.24
C LEU A 101 12.77 18.54 4.52
N THR A 102 13.31 17.32 4.42
CA THR A 102 13.62 16.50 5.59
C THR A 102 14.64 15.41 5.25
N THR A 103 15.57 15.15 6.16
CA THR A 103 16.45 13.97 6.11
C THR A 103 15.92 12.79 6.94
N ASN A 104 14.84 13.01 7.72
CA ASN A 104 14.20 11.95 8.49
C ASN A 104 13.25 11.15 7.59
N ILE A 105 13.53 9.85 7.47
CA ILE A 105 12.77 8.94 6.60
C ILE A 105 11.31 8.80 7.02
N GLU A 106 11.01 8.79 8.33
CA GLU A 106 9.64 8.65 8.84
C GLU A 106 8.82 9.90 8.52
N HIS A 107 9.44 11.08 8.61
CA HIS A 107 8.78 12.33 8.22
C HIS A 107 8.52 12.38 6.72
N LYS A 108 9.49 11.93 5.91
CA LYS A 108 9.34 11.84 4.45
C LYS A 108 8.19 10.90 4.07
N GLU A 109 8.15 9.70 4.66
CA GLU A 109 7.08 8.73 4.41
C GLU A 109 5.71 9.27 4.82
N ALA A 110 5.60 9.89 6.00
CA ALA A 110 4.37 10.50 6.47
C ALA A 110 3.90 11.62 5.53
N ALA A 111 4.82 12.46 5.04
CA ALA A 111 4.51 13.51 4.07
C ALA A 111 4.08 12.97 2.70
N LEU A 112 4.78 11.97 2.17
CA LEU A 112 4.48 11.35 0.87
C LEU A 112 3.13 10.64 0.85
N LEU A 113 2.74 10.03 1.97
CA LEU A 113 1.55 9.18 2.07
C LEU A 113 0.36 9.88 2.76
N LYS A 114 0.51 11.15 3.13
CA LYS A 114 -0.58 11.96 3.66
C LYS A 114 -1.69 12.07 2.61
N ARG A 115 -2.89 11.59 2.98
CA ARG A 115 -4.10 11.56 2.12
C ARG A 115 -4.02 10.62 0.92
N GLU A 116 -3.16 9.60 0.99
CA GLU A 116 -3.02 8.60 -0.06
C GLU A 116 -3.81 7.31 0.22
N ALA A 117 -4.55 7.21 1.32
CA ALA A 117 -5.26 5.97 1.70
C ALA A 117 -6.15 5.44 0.57
N LEU A 118 -7.05 6.26 0.04
CA LEU A 118 -7.93 5.88 -1.08
C LEU A 118 -7.15 5.63 -2.38
N HIS A 119 -6.26 6.57 -2.75
CA HIS A 119 -5.47 6.46 -3.99
C HIS A 119 -4.57 5.20 -4.00
N SER A 120 -4.04 4.81 -2.84
CA SER A 120 -3.20 3.63 -2.70
C SER A 120 -3.93 2.34 -3.08
N LEU A 121 -5.24 2.28 -2.85
CA LEU A 121 -6.06 1.12 -3.22
C LEU A 121 -6.07 0.90 -4.74
N SER A 122 -6.17 1.98 -5.52
CA SER A 122 -6.14 1.89 -6.97
C SER A 122 -4.72 1.71 -7.50
N ILE A 123 -3.76 2.51 -7.03
CA ILE A 123 -2.36 2.44 -7.49
C ILE A 123 -1.75 1.05 -7.23
N LEU A 124 -2.02 0.47 -6.05
CA LEU A 124 -1.44 -0.81 -5.64
C LEU A 124 -2.40 -2.00 -5.79
N GLY A 125 -3.65 -1.81 -6.19
CA GLY A 125 -4.69 -2.85 -6.22
C GLY A 125 -4.25 -4.14 -6.94
N PRO A 126 -3.89 -4.07 -8.24
CA PRO A 126 -3.41 -5.23 -8.98
C PRO A 126 -2.16 -5.86 -8.36
N MET A 127 -1.22 -5.04 -7.89
CA MET A 127 0.03 -5.50 -7.28
C MET A 127 -0.24 -6.28 -5.99
N THR A 128 -1.09 -5.73 -5.12
CA THR A 128 -1.50 -6.33 -3.86
C THR A 128 -2.12 -7.69 -4.13
N ARG A 129 -3.15 -7.75 -4.99
CA ARG A 129 -3.82 -9.01 -5.36
C ARG A 129 -2.84 -10.02 -5.93
N LYS A 130 -1.87 -9.61 -6.75
CA LYS A 130 -0.86 -10.51 -7.34
C LYS A 130 0.06 -11.09 -6.27
N LEU A 131 0.56 -10.28 -5.35
CA LEU A 131 1.50 -10.69 -4.30
C LEU A 131 0.86 -11.61 -3.26
N VAL A 132 -0.44 -11.46 -2.98
CA VAL A 132 -1.13 -12.24 -1.94
C VAL A 132 -2.07 -13.32 -2.48
N LYS A 133 -2.15 -13.50 -3.81
CA LYS A 133 -3.14 -14.37 -4.50
C LYS A 133 -3.28 -15.76 -3.88
N CYS A 134 -2.16 -16.41 -3.56
CA CYS A 134 -2.14 -17.78 -3.04
C CYS A 134 -2.22 -17.84 -1.51
N LEU A 135 -2.17 -16.69 -0.83
CA LEU A 135 -2.12 -16.58 0.62
C LEU A 135 -3.50 -16.32 1.21
N VAL A 136 -4.30 -15.49 0.55
CA VAL A 136 -5.56 -15.01 1.09
C VAL A 136 -6.74 -15.66 0.38
N SER A 137 -7.80 -15.94 1.12
CA SER A 137 -9.09 -16.36 0.57
C SER A 137 -9.93 -15.16 0.14
N ARG A 138 -9.78 -14.03 0.86
CA ARG A 138 -10.56 -12.81 0.65
C ARG A 138 -9.75 -11.56 0.96
N LEU A 139 -9.98 -10.53 0.17
CA LEU A 139 -9.49 -9.17 0.41
C LEU A 139 -10.69 -8.22 0.46
N GLU A 140 -10.70 -7.40 1.50
CA GLU A 140 -11.73 -6.40 1.75
C GLU A 140 -11.08 -5.05 2.03
N ILE A 141 -11.81 -3.97 1.84
CA ILE A 141 -11.46 -2.65 2.36
C ILE A 141 -12.35 -2.35 3.56
N VAL A 142 -11.79 -1.69 4.55
CA VAL A 142 -12.50 -1.28 5.76
C VAL A 142 -12.15 0.16 6.05
N TYR A 143 -13.17 0.95 6.35
CA TYR A 143 -12.99 2.30 6.85
C TYR A 143 -12.96 2.25 8.37
N VAL A 144 -11.91 2.81 8.93
CA VAL A 144 -11.69 2.89 10.37
C VAL A 144 -11.52 4.33 10.79
N GLN A 145 -11.88 4.67 12.01
CA GLN A 145 -11.56 5.96 12.61
C GLN A 145 -10.48 5.76 13.67
N ILE A 146 -9.30 6.32 13.43
CA ILE A 146 -8.18 6.36 14.37
C ILE A 146 -8.40 7.51 15.34
N THR A 147 -8.48 7.21 16.64
CA THR A 147 -8.90 8.19 17.64
C THR A 147 -7.74 8.87 18.37
N ASN A 148 -6.57 8.24 18.45
CA ASN A 148 -5.38 8.77 19.13
C ASN A 148 -4.10 8.39 18.36
N PRO A 149 -3.85 9.01 17.20
CA PRO A 149 -2.64 8.73 16.43
C PRO A 149 -1.39 9.14 17.24
N PRO A 150 -0.32 8.32 17.28
CA PRO A 150 0.86 8.62 18.08
C PRO A 150 1.64 9.85 17.59
N TYR A 151 1.65 10.10 16.28
CA TYR A 151 2.38 11.21 15.68
C TYR A 151 1.79 11.57 14.30
N PRO A 152 0.62 12.23 14.25
CA PRO A 152 -0.06 12.53 13.00
C PRO A 152 0.67 13.58 12.16
N ALA A 153 0.66 13.38 10.84
CA ALA A 153 0.99 14.39 9.87
C ALA A 153 -0.22 15.31 9.63
N ILE A 154 -0.03 16.62 9.82
CA ILE A 154 -1.08 17.65 9.77
C ILE A 154 -0.71 18.66 8.69
N MET A 155 -1.65 18.97 7.78
CA MET A 155 -1.45 20.00 6.76
C MET A 155 -1.66 21.39 7.37
N ASP A 156 -0.78 22.35 7.07
CA ASP A 156 -0.90 23.75 7.47
C ASP A 156 -0.70 24.69 6.25
N PRO A 157 -1.72 25.47 5.82
CA PRO A 157 -3.07 25.52 6.40
C PRO A 157 -3.81 24.18 6.24
N PRO A 158 -4.85 23.92 7.07
CA PRO A 158 -5.70 22.75 6.90
C PRO A 158 -6.21 22.65 5.48
N ASP A 159 -6.15 21.46 4.89
CA ASP A 159 -6.67 21.26 3.56
C ASP A 159 -8.20 21.28 3.58
N ALA A 160 -8.82 21.85 2.54
CA ALA A 160 -10.27 22.06 2.48
C ALA A 160 -11.07 20.77 2.23
N ALA A 161 -10.51 19.61 2.53
CA ALA A 161 -11.17 18.35 2.29
C ALA A 161 -12.31 18.13 3.28
N PHE A 162 -13.52 18.20 2.73
CA PHE A 162 -14.77 18.10 3.46
C PHE A 162 -14.83 16.90 4.43
N PHE A 163 -14.29 15.74 4.05
CA PHE A 163 -14.29 14.55 4.89
C PHE A 163 -13.35 14.64 6.10
N ASP A 164 -12.15 15.18 5.94
CA ASP A 164 -11.18 15.32 7.02
C ASP A 164 -11.63 16.36 8.06
N MET A 165 -12.35 17.40 7.61
CA MET A 165 -12.97 18.39 8.48
C MET A 165 -14.13 17.82 9.31
N LEU A 166 -14.94 16.92 8.74
CA LEU A 166 -16.13 16.38 9.41
C LEU A 166 -15.84 15.16 10.28
N LYS A 167 -14.87 14.33 9.88
CA LYS A 167 -14.47 13.13 10.63
C LYS A 167 -12.94 12.98 10.64
N PRO A 168 -12.25 13.73 11.52
CA PRO A 168 -10.81 13.57 11.69
C PRO A 168 -10.46 12.11 12.02
N GLY A 169 -9.36 11.64 11.44
CA GLY A 169 -8.82 10.30 11.70
C GLY A 169 -9.50 9.16 10.94
N VAL A 170 -10.47 9.44 10.06
CA VAL A 170 -11.00 8.41 9.15
C VAL A 170 -9.91 7.96 8.19
N HIS A 171 -9.76 6.65 8.06
CA HIS A 171 -8.71 5.99 7.33
C HIS A 171 -9.24 4.74 6.62
N ILE A 172 -8.56 4.31 5.57
CA ILE A 172 -8.94 3.13 4.79
C ILE A 172 -7.80 2.12 4.85
N VAL A 173 -8.13 0.90 5.24
CA VAL A 173 -7.18 -0.21 5.27
C VAL A 173 -7.67 -1.41 4.47
N VAL A 174 -6.73 -2.26 4.07
CA VAL A 174 -7.05 -3.53 3.40
C VAL A 174 -7.05 -4.65 4.44
N LEU A 175 -8.15 -5.39 4.51
CA LEU A 175 -8.30 -6.57 5.35
C LEU A 175 -8.09 -7.83 4.51
N ALA A 176 -7.12 -8.65 4.90
CA ALA A 176 -6.77 -9.91 4.28
C ALA A 176 -7.23 -11.06 5.18
N THR A 177 -8.14 -11.91 4.67
CA THR A 177 -8.49 -13.17 5.34
C THR A 177 -7.57 -14.27 4.82
N LEU A 178 -6.82 -14.91 5.70
CA LEU A 178 -5.87 -15.96 5.35
C LEU A 178 -6.61 -17.18 4.79
N ARG A 179 -6.07 -17.81 3.75
CA ARG A 179 -6.68 -18.97 3.12
C ARG A 179 -6.57 -20.19 4.04
N GLY A 180 -7.68 -20.91 4.20
CA GLY A 180 -7.74 -22.10 5.06
C GLY A 180 -7.94 -21.80 6.54
N SER A 181 -8.21 -20.54 6.91
CA SER A 181 -8.55 -20.11 8.26
C SER A 181 -9.49 -18.91 8.22
N ASP A 182 -9.99 -18.50 9.39
CA ASP A 182 -10.72 -17.23 9.56
C ASP A 182 -9.81 -16.10 10.11
N GLU A 183 -8.49 -16.34 10.15
CA GLU A 183 -7.52 -15.36 10.63
C GLU A 183 -7.47 -14.14 9.69
N LYS A 184 -7.48 -12.94 10.29
CA LYS A 184 -7.53 -11.66 9.56
C LYS A 184 -6.32 -10.80 9.86
N TRP A 185 -5.79 -10.20 8.80
CA TRP A 185 -4.65 -9.31 8.82
C TRP A 185 -4.99 -7.98 8.17
N VAL A 186 -4.46 -6.90 8.72
CA VAL A 186 -4.57 -5.54 8.19
C VAL A 186 -3.30 -5.21 7.43
N ILE A 187 -3.45 -4.80 6.17
CA ILE A 187 -2.41 -4.19 5.35
C ILE A 187 -2.69 -2.69 5.33
N ASP A 188 -1.87 -1.93 6.06
CA ASP A 188 -1.97 -0.49 6.19
C ASP A 188 -0.71 0.17 5.61
N ILE A 189 -0.70 0.39 4.30
CA ILE A 189 0.44 0.99 3.58
C ILE A 189 0.68 2.45 3.97
N THR A 190 -0.39 3.15 4.36
CA THR A 190 -0.39 4.62 4.53
C THR A 190 -0.52 5.03 6.01
N GLY A 191 -0.51 4.08 6.95
CA GLY A 191 -0.60 4.32 8.40
C GLY A 191 0.50 5.20 8.98
N CYS A 192 1.64 5.37 8.27
CA CYS A 192 2.69 6.30 8.69
C CYS A 192 2.25 7.76 8.71
N GLN A 193 1.16 8.14 8.00
CA GLN A 193 0.56 9.48 8.15
C GLN A 193 0.01 9.75 9.56
N PHE A 194 -0.13 8.71 10.39
CA PHE A 194 -0.54 8.79 11.80
C PHE A 194 0.60 8.47 12.77
N GLY A 195 1.81 8.17 12.26
CA GLY A 195 2.96 7.77 13.07
C GLY A 195 3.13 6.26 13.24
N PHE A 196 2.33 5.42 12.57
CA PHE A 196 2.50 3.95 12.61
C PHE A 196 3.60 3.49 11.63
N LYS A 197 4.57 2.71 12.12
CA LYS A 197 5.74 2.28 11.33
C LYS A 197 5.53 0.98 10.58
N ASP A 198 4.88 0.01 11.23
CA ASP A 198 4.56 -1.27 10.62
C ASP A 198 3.45 -1.13 9.57
N VAL A 199 3.42 -2.10 8.65
CA VAL A 199 2.53 -2.09 7.47
C VAL A 199 1.55 -3.27 7.47
N LEU A 200 1.85 -4.29 8.28
CA LEU A 200 1.12 -5.55 8.32
C LEU A 200 0.89 -5.95 9.77
N PHE A 201 -0.37 -6.15 10.15
CA PHE A 201 -0.79 -6.38 11.52
C PHE A 201 -1.82 -7.51 11.60
N PRO A 202 -1.79 -8.38 12.62
CA PRO A 202 -2.98 -9.12 13.01
C PRO A 202 -4.11 -8.13 13.34
N LEU A 203 -5.36 -8.46 13.00
CA LEU A 203 -6.50 -7.55 13.17
C LEU A 203 -6.64 -7.05 14.62
N GLU A 204 -6.56 -7.94 15.60
CA GLU A 204 -6.70 -7.58 17.02
C GLU A 204 -5.58 -6.63 17.49
N LYS A 205 -4.35 -6.88 17.01
CA LYS A 205 -3.20 -6.02 17.28
C LYS A 205 -3.42 -4.64 16.67
N TYR A 206 -3.88 -4.57 15.42
CA TYR A 206 -4.16 -3.30 14.74
C TYR A 206 -5.20 -2.47 15.52
N ILE A 207 -6.32 -3.08 15.92
CA ILE A 207 -7.37 -2.41 16.69
C ILE A 207 -6.81 -1.88 18.02
N THR A 208 -6.02 -2.69 18.71
CA THR A 208 -5.43 -2.33 20.02
C THR A 208 -4.43 -1.18 19.89
N GLU A 209 -3.52 -1.24 18.92
CA GLU A 209 -2.45 -0.24 18.76
C GLU A 209 -2.94 1.08 18.17
N THR A 210 -3.94 1.04 17.30
CA THR A 210 -4.51 2.25 16.67
C THR A 210 -5.69 2.84 17.44
N ASN A 211 -6.24 2.08 18.40
CA ASN A 211 -7.49 2.39 19.10
C ASN A 211 -8.61 2.80 18.13
N CYS A 212 -8.72 2.07 17.01
CA CYS A 212 -9.62 2.42 15.94
C CYS A 212 -11.02 1.82 16.10
N ASN A 213 -12.03 2.53 15.61
CA ASN A 213 -13.38 2.00 15.44
C ASN A 213 -13.67 1.73 13.97
N VAL A 214 -14.48 0.71 13.67
CA VAL A 214 -14.96 0.47 12.30
C VAL A 214 -16.09 1.45 12.00
N GLU A 215 -15.90 2.27 10.97
CA GLU A 215 -16.89 3.28 10.55
C GLU A 215 -17.93 2.70 9.60
N TRP A 216 -17.48 1.90 8.64
CA TRP A 216 -18.34 1.35 7.59
C TRP A 216 -18.15 -0.16 7.42
N PRO A 217 -19.19 -0.88 6.94
CA PRO A 217 -19.07 -2.29 6.64
C PRO A 217 -17.92 -2.56 5.65
N ALA A 218 -17.24 -3.68 5.84
CA ALA A 218 -16.22 -4.14 4.91
C ALA A 218 -16.81 -4.32 3.51
N SER A 219 -16.08 -3.92 2.49
CA SER A 219 -16.47 -4.13 1.09
C SER A 219 -15.36 -4.84 0.31
N PRO A 220 -15.68 -5.58 -0.77
CA PRO A 220 -14.67 -6.33 -1.50
C PRO A 220 -13.58 -5.45 -2.13
N TYR A 221 -12.32 -5.84 -2.01
CA TYR A 221 -11.19 -5.09 -2.57
C TYR A 221 -10.92 -5.48 -4.04
N PHE A 222 -11.66 -4.87 -4.96
CA PHE A 222 -11.54 -5.11 -6.42
C PHE A 222 -10.97 -3.93 -7.21
N HIS A 223 -10.33 -2.96 -6.55
CA HIS A 223 -9.88 -1.74 -7.22
C HIS A 223 -8.90 -2.05 -8.36
N SER A 224 -9.21 -1.53 -9.54
CA SER A 224 -8.27 -1.38 -10.64
C SER A 224 -7.45 -0.10 -10.45
N GLU A 225 -6.50 0.10 -11.35
CA GLU A 225 -5.61 1.26 -11.38
C GLU A 225 -6.35 2.60 -11.47
N ILE A 226 -7.64 2.58 -11.84
CA ILE A 226 -8.46 3.78 -12.09
C ILE A 226 -9.80 3.78 -11.34
N THR A 227 -10.05 2.83 -10.44
CA THR A 227 -11.35 2.67 -9.78
C THR A 227 -11.79 3.92 -9.02
N ASP A 228 -10.94 4.51 -8.19
CA ASP A 228 -11.22 5.77 -7.49
C ASP A 228 -11.61 6.91 -8.44
N GLN A 229 -10.95 7.04 -9.60
CA GLN A 229 -11.28 8.06 -10.60
C GLN A 229 -12.67 7.79 -11.23
N GLN A 230 -12.99 6.53 -11.50
CA GLN A 230 -14.29 6.12 -12.02
C GLN A 230 -15.40 6.37 -10.99
N GLU A 231 -15.14 6.10 -9.72
CA GLU A 231 -16.07 6.36 -8.61
C GLU A 231 -16.33 7.85 -8.42
N ILE A 232 -15.28 8.69 -8.50
CA ILE A 232 -15.41 10.15 -8.45
C ILE A 232 -16.33 10.67 -9.57
N ILE A 233 -16.14 10.21 -10.81
CA ILE A 233 -16.99 10.61 -11.95
C ILE A 233 -18.42 10.07 -11.77
N ALA A 234 -18.57 8.84 -11.31
CA ALA A 234 -19.88 8.21 -11.13
C ALA A 234 -20.72 8.91 -10.04
N LEU A 235 -20.08 9.36 -8.94
CA LEU A 235 -20.75 10.03 -7.82
C LEU A 235 -20.92 11.54 -8.05
N GLY A 236 -19.90 12.21 -8.59
CA GLY A 236 -19.86 13.67 -8.75
C GLY A 236 -20.44 14.17 -10.08
N GLY A 237 -20.75 13.26 -11.02
CA GLY A 237 -21.09 13.61 -12.38
C GLY A 237 -19.86 14.02 -13.21
N MET A 238 -20.10 14.45 -14.44
CA MET A 238 -19.02 14.84 -15.36
C MET A 238 -18.30 16.11 -14.85
N PRO A 239 -16.99 16.04 -14.55
CA PRO A 239 -16.23 17.21 -14.14
C PRO A 239 -16.12 18.26 -15.27
N PRO A 240 -15.82 19.52 -14.93
CA PRO A 240 -15.43 20.53 -15.92
C PRO A 240 -14.21 20.12 -16.76
N PRO A 241 -13.93 20.80 -17.89
CA PRO A 241 -12.87 20.40 -18.83
C PRO A 241 -11.48 20.25 -18.20
N GLU A 242 -11.06 21.16 -17.33
CA GLU A 242 -9.72 21.15 -16.73
C GLU A 242 -9.54 20.00 -15.73
N PRO A 243 -10.43 19.78 -14.74
CA PRO A 243 -10.40 18.58 -13.90
C PRO A 243 -10.53 17.28 -14.71
N MET A 244 -11.33 17.26 -15.78
CA MET A 244 -11.43 16.07 -16.65
C MET A 244 -10.11 15.79 -17.37
N ALA A 245 -9.44 16.82 -17.89
CA ALA A 245 -8.13 16.66 -18.53
C ALA A 245 -7.07 16.14 -17.56
N ASP A 246 -7.12 16.58 -16.29
CA ASP A 246 -6.26 16.04 -15.23
C ASP A 246 -6.57 14.59 -14.89
N ILE A 247 -7.85 14.22 -14.71
CA ILE A 247 -8.25 12.81 -14.49
C ILE A 247 -7.71 11.92 -15.60
N LEU A 248 -7.89 12.30 -16.86
CA LEU A 248 -7.38 11.55 -18.02
C LEU A 248 -5.85 11.46 -18.03
N ARG A 249 -5.16 12.50 -17.58
CA ARG A 249 -3.69 12.50 -17.44
C ARG A 249 -3.23 11.54 -16.35
N ILE A 250 -3.83 11.61 -15.16
CA ILE A 250 -3.55 10.69 -14.05
C ILE A 250 -3.87 9.24 -14.45
N THR A 251 -4.97 9.01 -15.19
CA THR A 251 -5.30 7.69 -15.73
C THR A 251 -4.16 7.14 -16.59
N ARG A 252 -3.63 7.94 -17.52
CA ARG A 252 -2.48 7.51 -18.35
C ARG A 252 -1.26 7.16 -17.51
N TYR A 253 -0.95 7.98 -16.52
CA TYR A 253 0.16 7.75 -15.60
C TYR A 253 0.01 6.43 -14.83
N ARG A 254 -1.19 6.14 -14.33
CA ARG A 254 -1.45 4.90 -13.59
C ARG A 254 -1.43 3.67 -14.48
N LEU A 255 -1.94 3.76 -15.70
CA LEU A 255 -1.84 2.67 -16.68
C LEU A 255 -0.39 2.41 -17.11
N HIS A 256 0.42 3.46 -17.25
CA HIS A 256 1.86 3.33 -17.50
C HIS A 256 2.58 2.65 -16.34
N PHE A 257 2.27 3.04 -15.10
CA PHE A 257 2.77 2.36 -13.90
C PHE A 257 2.35 0.88 -13.84
N ALA A 258 1.09 0.60 -14.16
CA ALA A 258 0.54 -0.76 -14.21
C ALA A 258 1.32 -1.68 -15.16
N ALA A 259 1.80 -1.15 -16.29
CA ALA A 259 2.61 -1.90 -17.24
C ALA A 259 3.92 -2.39 -16.61
N LEU A 260 4.59 -1.55 -15.79
CA LEU A 260 5.77 -1.94 -15.03
C LEU A 260 5.44 -3.04 -14.03
N VAL A 261 4.38 -2.84 -13.22
CA VAL A 261 3.92 -3.84 -12.23
C VAL A 261 3.64 -5.18 -12.90
N LYS A 262 2.93 -5.18 -14.03
CA LYS A 262 2.61 -6.40 -14.78
C LYS A 262 3.87 -7.12 -15.26
N ALA A 263 4.85 -6.37 -15.78
CA ALA A 263 6.08 -6.91 -16.34
C ALA A 263 7.07 -7.41 -15.28
N ARG A 264 7.16 -6.74 -14.12
CA ARG A 264 8.25 -6.93 -13.16
C ARG A 264 7.84 -7.55 -11.84
N VAL A 265 6.60 -7.35 -11.38
CA VAL A 265 6.18 -7.89 -10.08
C VAL A 265 5.81 -9.36 -10.22
N ASN A 266 6.52 -10.21 -9.49
CA ASN A 266 6.21 -11.64 -9.31
C ASN A 266 6.74 -12.09 -7.94
N ASN A 267 6.42 -13.33 -7.56
CA ASN A 267 6.81 -13.86 -6.24
C ASN A 267 8.33 -13.96 -6.04
N ASN A 268 9.14 -13.96 -7.10
CA ASN A 268 10.60 -14.00 -6.95
C ASN A 268 11.16 -12.70 -6.35
N LEU A 269 10.42 -11.58 -6.40
CA LEU A 269 10.83 -10.34 -5.74
C LEU A 269 10.86 -10.47 -4.21
N ILE A 270 10.10 -11.38 -3.62
CA ILE A 270 9.94 -11.54 -2.16
C ILE A 270 10.63 -12.80 -1.60
N VAL A 271 11.27 -13.58 -2.46
CA VAL A 271 11.98 -14.83 -2.08
C VAL A 271 13.45 -14.54 -1.75
N GLY A 272 14.02 -15.27 -0.80
CA GLY A 272 15.43 -15.17 -0.40
C GLY A 272 15.61 -14.59 0.99
N SER A 273 16.86 -14.32 1.34
CA SER A 273 17.25 -13.65 2.58
C SER A 273 16.71 -12.21 2.66
N ASP A 274 16.78 -11.59 3.83
CA ASP A 274 16.35 -10.19 3.99
C ASP A 274 17.24 -9.23 3.20
N ALA A 275 18.56 -9.47 3.18
CA ALA A 275 19.50 -8.66 2.40
C ALA A 275 19.23 -8.73 0.89
N GLU A 276 18.97 -9.93 0.34
CA GLU A 276 18.62 -10.08 -1.08
C GLU A 276 17.28 -9.42 -1.42
N PHE A 277 16.31 -9.52 -0.50
CA PHE A 277 15.03 -8.83 -0.66
C PHE A 277 15.22 -7.30 -0.68
N ASP A 278 15.99 -6.76 0.26
CA ASP A 278 16.22 -5.31 0.36
C ASP A 278 16.92 -4.77 -0.90
N ILE A 279 17.89 -5.51 -1.45
CA ILE A 279 18.53 -5.16 -2.73
C ILE A 279 17.50 -5.13 -3.87
N ARG A 280 16.71 -6.19 -4.05
CA ARG A 280 15.70 -6.26 -5.13
C ARG A 280 14.61 -5.21 -4.97
N MET A 281 14.21 -4.91 -3.73
CA MET A 281 13.24 -3.87 -3.42
C MET A 281 13.81 -2.49 -3.78
N GLY A 282 15.08 -2.22 -3.47
CA GLY A 282 15.78 -1.00 -3.88
C GLY A 282 15.86 -0.86 -5.40
N GLU A 283 16.30 -1.91 -6.10
CA GLU A 283 16.35 -1.94 -7.57
C GLU A 283 14.96 -1.73 -8.19
N PHE A 284 13.92 -2.37 -7.65
CA PHE A 284 12.55 -2.18 -8.12
C PHE A 284 12.06 -0.74 -7.89
N SER A 285 12.40 -0.15 -6.74
CA SER A 285 12.05 1.23 -6.38
C SER A 285 12.66 2.24 -7.36
N GLU A 286 13.96 2.12 -7.66
CA GLU A 286 14.64 2.98 -8.63
C GLU A 286 14.12 2.78 -10.07
N ASN A 287 13.80 1.54 -10.44
CA ASN A 287 13.13 1.25 -11.71
C ASN A 287 11.75 1.90 -11.79
N ALA A 288 10.97 1.87 -10.70
CA ALA A 288 9.67 2.53 -10.63
C ALA A 288 9.82 4.05 -10.81
N LYS A 289 10.76 4.69 -10.10
CA LYS A 289 11.00 6.14 -10.25
C LYS A 289 11.42 6.50 -11.68
N THR A 290 12.35 5.74 -12.25
CA THR A 290 12.82 5.95 -13.62
C THR A 290 11.69 5.79 -14.63
N HIS A 291 10.91 4.71 -14.51
CA HIS A 291 9.78 4.41 -15.39
C HIS A 291 8.71 5.51 -15.32
N MET A 292 8.44 6.04 -14.12
CA MET A 292 7.47 7.12 -13.94
C MET A 292 7.99 8.48 -14.36
N SER A 293 9.28 8.76 -14.23
CA SER A 293 9.88 10.05 -14.61
C SER A 293 9.71 10.35 -16.10
N VAL A 294 9.67 9.31 -16.95
CA VAL A 294 9.36 9.46 -18.39
C VAL A 294 8.03 10.17 -18.60
N CYS A 295 7.04 9.93 -17.72
CA CYS A 295 5.71 10.51 -17.84
C CYS A 295 5.62 12.01 -17.56
N GLN A 296 6.61 12.59 -16.85
CA GLN A 296 6.65 14.02 -16.56
C GLN A 296 7.04 14.86 -17.80
N SER A 297 7.62 14.22 -18.82
CA SER A 297 8.01 14.89 -20.07
C SER A 297 6.87 15.00 -21.10
N TYR A 298 5.73 14.35 -20.85
CA TYR A 298 4.51 14.42 -21.68
C TYR A 298 3.61 15.60 -21.33
#